data_AF-A0A6V7PK66-F1
#
_entry.id   AF-A0A6V7PK66-F1
#
_cell.length_a   1.000
_cell.length_b   1.000
_cell.length_c   1.000
_cell.angle_alpha   90.00
_cell.angle_beta   90.00
_cell.angle_gamma   90.00
#
_symmetry.space_group_name_H-M   'P 1'
#
loop_
_entity.id
_entity.type
_entity.pdbx_description
1 polymer ?
#
loop_
_entity_poly.entity_id
_entity_poly.type
_entity_poly.pdbx_seq_one_letter_code
_entity_poly.pdbx_strand_id
1 'polypeptide(L)'
;MMILHRGGRSKALVLVRDYSILDTSPEAILIDVVVLQDGTENYSTVTAAIDTAPSSSEHRYVIYIRRGTYNEGVFVEKPNVVFIGPLWLGYHIITDPTVAANFTVTLLIEGDSWLSSTGISYKSGL
;
A
#
# COMPACT_ATOMS: atom_id res chain seq x y z
N MET A 1 -2.62 0.12 8.52
CA MET A 1 -2.83 -0.82 7.40
C MET A 1 -2.67 -0.07 6.09
N MET A 2 -2.00 -0.66 5.09
CA MET A 2 -1.86 -0.09 3.74
C MET A 2 -2.30 -1.13 2.72
N ILE A 3 -3.32 -0.83 1.91
CA ILE A 3 -3.75 -1.69 0.79
C ILE A 3 -3.29 -1.02 -0.50
N LEU A 4 -2.43 -1.71 -1.25
CA LEU A 4 -1.97 -1.24 -2.57
C LEU A 4 -2.76 -2.00 -3.63
N HIS A 5 -3.55 -1.30 -4.44
CA HIS A 5 -4.24 -1.90 -5.58
C HIS A 5 -3.36 -1.76 -6.84
N ARG A 6 -3.17 -2.87 -7.55
CA ARG A 6 -2.46 -2.88 -8.83
C ARG A 6 -3.48 -2.71 -9.95
N GLY A 7 -3.66 -1.49 -10.44
CA GLY A 7 -4.41 -1.26 -11.66
C GLY A 7 -3.48 -1.16 -12.88
N GLY A 8 -3.81 -1.86 -13.96
CA GLY A 8 -3.10 -1.75 -15.24
C GLY A 8 -1.67 -2.32 -15.25
N ARG A 9 -1.04 -2.25 -16.43
CA ARG A 9 0.17 -2.99 -16.85
C ARG A 9 1.46 -2.76 -16.02
N SER A 10 1.44 -1.95 -14.96
CA SER A 10 2.61 -1.63 -14.16
C SER A 10 2.86 -2.69 -13.08
N LYS A 11 4.11 -3.20 -13.01
CA LYS A 11 4.55 -4.17 -11.99
C LYS A 11 5.07 -3.41 -10.76
N ALA A 12 4.19 -2.93 -9.89
CA ALA A 12 4.62 -2.50 -8.55
C ALA A 12 4.98 -3.75 -7.74
N LEU A 13 6.21 -3.81 -7.22
CA LEU A 13 6.66 -4.90 -6.37
C LEU A 13 6.58 -4.43 -4.92
N VAL A 14 5.60 -4.95 -4.18
CA VAL A 14 5.52 -4.74 -2.73
C VAL A 14 6.46 -5.76 -2.08
N LEU A 15 7.60 -5.29 -1.57
CA LEU A 15 8.54 -6.14 -0.83
C LEU A 15 8.30 -5.95 0.66
N VAL A 16 7.57 -6.91 1.24
CA VAL A 16 7.37 -7.00 2.69
C VAL A 16 8.55 -7.79 3.26
N ARG A 17 9.47 -7.12 3.96
CA ARG A 17 10.67 -7.72 4.57
C ARG A 17 10.75 -7.36 6.05
N ASP A 18 11.22 -8.28 6.89
CA ASP A 18 11.49 -8.01 8.31
C ASP A 18 12.63 -7.01 8.44
N TYR A 19 12.26 -5.79 8.77
CA TYR A 19 13.18 -4.69 8.98
C TYR A 19 12.77 -3.90 10.21
N SER A 20 12.48 -4.61 11.29
CA SER A 20 12.35 -4.04 12.64
C SER A 20 13.51 -3.10 13.03
N ILE A 21 14.64 -3.14 12.31
CA ILE A 21 15.80 -2.24 12.43
C ILE A 21 15.68 -0.88 11.68
N LEU A 22 14.73 -0.68 10.76
CA LEU A 22 14.63 0.56 9.97
C LEU A 22 13.87 1.69 10.69
N ASP A 23 13.10 1.38 11.73
CA ASP A 23 12.55 2.41 12.63
C ASP A 23 13.66 3.09 13.46
N THR A 24 14.85 2.47 13.53
CA THR A 24 16.01 2.95 14.32
C THR A 24 17.10 3.57 13.45
N SER A 25 17.26 3.14 12.20
CA SER A 25 18.09 3.84 11.19
C SER A 25 17.75 3.36 9.76
N PRO A 26 17.38 4.27 8.84
CA PRO A 26 17.07 3.94 7.45
C PRO A 26 18.30 3.55 6.59
N GLU A 27 19.53 3.62 7.10
CA GLU A 27 20.76 3.60 6.29
C GLU A 27 21.18 2.23 5.70
N ALA A 28 20.54 1.11 6.10
CA ALA A 28 20.89 -0.22 5.57
C ALA A 28 20.28 -0.53 4.19
N ILE A 29 19.37 0.32 3.71
CA ILE A 29 18.75 0.28 2.38
C ILE A 29 18.82 1.70 1.82
N LEU A 30 19.14 1.87 0.54
CA LEU A 30 18.98 3.19 -0.09
C LEU A 30 17.48 3.48 -0.19
N ILE A 31 16.96 4.24 0.78
CA ILE A 31 15.59 4.72 0.82
C ILE A 31 15.57 6.09 0.14
N ASP A 32 14.76 6.23 -0.90
CA ASP A 32 14.60 7.50 -1.60
C ASP A 32 13.63 8.41 -0.84
N VAL A 33 12.53 7.84 -0.34
CA VAL A 33 11.46 8.59 0.33
C VAL A 33 10.90 7.83 1.52
N VAL A 34 10.56 8.58 2.59
CA VAL A 34 9.87 8.09 3.78
C VAL A 34 8.47 8.71 3.86
N VAL A 35 7.48 7.89 4.20
CA VAL A 35 6.09 8.31 4.47
C VAL A 35 5.79 8.14 5.96
N LEU A 36 5.36 9.22 6.62
CA LEU A 36 4.83 9.25 7.99
C LEU A 36 3.51 10.02 8.06
N GLN A 37 2.47 9.34 8.53
CA GLN A 37 1.16 9.94 8.74
C GLN A 37 1.14 11.09 9.78
N ASP A 38 2.08 11.13 10.74
CA ASP A 38 2.12 12.17 11.78
C ASP A 38 2.61 13.54 11.27
N GLY A 39 3.05 13.62 10.00
CA GLY A 39 3.44 14.86 9.33
C GLY A 39 4.77 15.45 9.82
N THR A 40 5.55 14.71 10.60
CA THR A 40 6.83 15.20 11.16
C THR A 40 8.02 15.09 10.19
N GLU A 41 7.85 14.40 9.06
CA GLU A 41 8.85 14.21 8.00
C GLU A 41 8.22 14.31 6.59
N ASN A 42 9.06 14.13 5.56
CA ASN A 42 8.87 14.38 4.12
C ASN A 42 7.45 14.26 3.53
N TYR A 43 6.70 13.17 3.74
CA TYR A 43 5.36 13.00 3.17
C TYR A 43 4.39 12.34 4.15
N SER A 44 3.16 12.83 4.21
CA SER A 44 2.09 12.27 5.05
C SER A 44 1.16 11.29 4.32
N THR A 45 1.30 11.17 3.00
CA THR A 45 0.50 10.30 2.15
C THR A 45 1.37 9.48 1.21
N VAL A 46 0.92 8.27 0.88
CA VAL A 46 1.67 7.39 -0.02
C VAL A 46 1.60 7.88 -1.47
N THR A 47 0.46 8.45 -1.88
CA THR A 47 0.31 9.03 -3.22
C THR A 47 1.32 10.16 -3.47
N ALA A 48 1.53 11.06 -2.51
CA ALA A 48 2.50 12.14 -2.67
C ALA A 48 3.94 11.63 -2.83
N ALA A 49 4.29 10.54 -2.15
CA ALA A 49 5.60 9.89 -2.32
C ALA A 49 5.74 9.16 -3.67
N ILE A 50 4.65 8.67 -4.25
CA ILE A 50 4.66 8.06 -5.59
C ILE A 50 4.83 9.13 -6.67
N ASP A 51 4.20 10.29 -6.49
CA ASP A 51 4.25 11.39 -7.47
C ASP A 51 5.67 11.93 -7.67
N THR A 52 6.55 11.76 -6.67
CA THR A 52 7.96 12.15 -6.76
C THR A 52 8.84 11.11 -7.44
N ALA A 53 8.32 9.91 -7.69
CA ALA A 53 9.06 8.89 -8.41
C ALA A 53 9.26 9.29 -9.88
N PRO A 54 10.47 9.10 -10.43
CA PRO A 54 10.77 9.48 -11.81
C PRO A 54 9.95 8.65 -12.80
N SER A 55 9.52 9.29 -13.90
CA SER A 55 8.76 8.61 -14.97
C SER A 55 9.59 7.60 -15.76
N SER A 56 10.93 7.62 -15.62
CA SER A 56 11.87 6.66 -16.19
C SER A 56 13.11 6.55 -15.30
N SER A 57 13.46 5.34 -14.89
CA SER A 57 14.66 5.07 -14.07
C SER A 57 15.13 3.63 -14.30
N GLU A 58 16.43 3.42 -14.39
CA GLU A 58 17.04 2.08 -14.41
C GLU A 58 17.18 1.49 -12.98
N HIS A 59 17.01 2.31 -11.95
CA HIS A 59 17.08 1.93 -10.55
C HIS A 59 15.69 1.90 -9.90
N ARG A 60 15.56 1.08 -8.85
CA ARG A 60 14.33 1.00 -8.05
C ARG A 60 14.17 2.29 -7.25
N TYR A 61 12.97 2.84 -7.27
CA TYR A 61 12.59 3.95 -6.40
C TYR A 61 11.96 3.38 -5.13
N VAL A 62 12.66 3.49 -4.01
CA VAL A 62 12.31 2.84 -2.75
C VAL A 62 11.57 3.81 -1.84
N ILE A 63 10.28 3.53 -1.64
CA ILE A 63 9.40 4.27 -0.72
C ILE A 63 9.25 3.44 0.55
N TYR A 64 9.73 3.98 1.67
CA TYR A 64 9.54 3.40 2.99
C TYR A 64 8.30 3.99 3.66
N ILE A 65 7.34 3.12 3.97
CA ILE A 65 6.09 3.49 4.64
C ILE A 65 6.21 3.06 6.10
N ARG A 66 6.30 4.03 7.01
CA ARG A 66 6.33 3.74 8.45
C ARG A 66 5.00 3.16 8.91
N ARG A 67 5.02 2.46 10.05
CA ARG A 67 3.81 1.95 10.71
C ARG A 67 2.76 3.06 10.83
N GLY A 68 1.52 2.76 10.46
CA GLY A 68 0.43 3.73 10.43
C GLY A 68 -0.81 3.19 9.73
N THR A 69 -1.89 3.97 9.74
CA THR A 69 -3.15 3.64 9.07
C THR A 69 -3.37 4.60 7.93
N TYR A 70 -3.03 4.17 6.73
CA TYR A 70 -3.11 4.96 5.51
C TYR A 70 -4.36 4.53 4.74
N ASN A 71 -5.39 5.38 4.79
CA ASN A 71 -6.67 5.13 4.14
C ASN A 71 -6.67 5.76 2.75
N GLU A 72 -5.86 5.22 1.85
CA GLU A 72 -5.62 5.78 0.51
C GLU A 72 -5.84 4.71 -0.57
N GLY A 73 -6.54 5.09 -1.64
CA GLY A 73 -6.56 4.32 -2.88
C GLY A 73 -5.31 4.64 -3.69
N VAL A 74 -4.33 3.75 -3.68
CA VAL A 74 -3.06 3.97 -4.38
C VAL A 74 -3.05 3.32 -5.74
N PHE A 75 -2.66 4.10 -6.75
CA PHE A 75 -2.44 3.67 -8.12
C PHE A 75 -1.00 4.01 -8.53
N VAL A 76 -0.28 3.02 -9.05
CA VAL A 76 1.16 3.14 -9.35
C VAL A 76 1.39 3.08 -10.85
N GLU A 77 1.48 4.25 -11.50
CA GLU A 77 1.80 4.34 -12.93
C GLU A 77 3.31 4.31 -13.19
N LYS A 78 4.11 4.72 -12.20
CA LYS A 78 5.56 4.91 -12.34
C LYS A 78 6.29 3.56 -12.41
N PRO A 79 7.28 3.39 -13.31
CA PRO A 79 8.05 2.15 -13.37
C PRO A 79 8.98 2.02 -12.16
N ASN A 80 9.35 0.77 -11.82
CA ASN A 80 10.38 0.46 -10.84
C ASN A 80 10.18 1.01 -9.41
N VAL A 81 8.94 1.32 -9.02
CA VAL A 81 8.61 1.70 -7.63
C VAL A 81 8.54 0.46 -6.72
N VAL A 82 9.19 0.55 -5.57
CA VAL A 82 9.21 -0.48 -4.53
C VAL A 82 8.72 0.12 -3.23
N PHE A 83 7.75 -0.54 -2.60
CA PHE A 83 7.30 -0.19 -1.26
C PHE A 83 7.95 -1.13 -0.25
N ILE A 84 8.48 -0.54 0.82
CA ILE A 84 9.00 -1.23 2.00
C ILE A 84 8.21 -0.74 3.21
N GLY A 85 7.89 -1.63 4.13
CA GLY A 85 7.21 -1.29 5.37
C GLY A 85 7.45 -2.35 6.44
N PRO A 86 6.99 -2.11 7.68
CA PRO A 86 7.09 -3.07 8.76
C PRO A 86 6.33 -4.36 8.42
N LEU A 87 6.82 -5.49 8.93
CA LEU A 87 6.04 -6.73 8.88
C LEU A 87 4.81 -6.62 9.77
N TRP A 88 3.68 -7.07 9.25
CA TRP A 88 2.51 -7.38 10.05
C TRP A 88 2.66 -8.81 10.58
N LEU A 89 3.47 -8.98 11.63
CA LEU A 89 3.57 -10.28 12.29
C LEU A 89 2.23 -10.61 12.97
N GLY A 90 1.61 -11.72 12.57
CA GLY A 90 0.30 -12.15 13.09
C GLY A 90 -0.87 -11.59 12.29
N TYR A 91 -1.97 -11.25 12.97
CA TYR A 91 -3.17 -10.67 12.36
C TYR A 91 -3.37 -9.23 12.83
N HIS A 92 -3.86 -8.37 11.94
CA HIS A 92 -4.20 -6.99 12.26
C HIS A 92 -5.72 -6.86 12.39
N ILE A 93 -6.20 -6.55 13.59
CA ILE A 93 -7.63 -6.34 13.83
C ILE A 93 -8.00 -4.97 13.26
N ILE A 94 -8.97 -4.96 12.33
CA ILE A 94 -9.56 -3.74 11.81
C ILE A 94 -10.87 -3.51 12.56
N THR A 95 -10.88 -2.51 13.44
CA THR A 95 -12.08 -2.12 14.21
C THR A 95 -12.84 -0.96 13.59
N ASP A 96 -12.20 -0.18 12.72
CA ASP A 96 -12.82 0.96 12.05
C ASP A 96 -13.62 0.46 10.83
N PRO A 97 -14.96 0.67 10.80
CA PRO A 97 -15.79 0.22 9.67
C PRO A 97 -15.43 0.92 8.36
N THR A 98 -14.90 2.14 8.40
CA THR A 98 -14.46 2.84 7.17
C THR A 98 -13.26 2.15 6.55
N VAL A 99 -12.34 1.65 7.38
CA VAL A 99 -11.18 0.88 6.92
C VAL A 99 -11.60 -0.52 6.49
N ALA A 100 -12.49 -1.17 7.25
CA ALA A 100 -12.98 -2.51 6.96
C ALA A 100 -13.79 -2.55 5.65
N ALA A 101 -14.44 -1.45 5.26
CA ALA A 101 -15.18 -1.36 4.00
C ALA A 101 -14.30 -1.67 2.79
N ASN A 102 -13.02 -1.26 2.80
CA ASN A 102 -12.08 -1.51 1.70
C ASN A 102 -11.73 -3.00 1.53
N PHE A 103 -12.06 -3.85 2.51
CA PHE A 103 -11.86 -5.30 2.47
C PHE A 103 -13.15 -6.08 2.20
N THR A 104 -14.25 -5.38 1.89
CA THR A 104 -15.50 -6.01 1.48
C THR A 104 -15.41 -6.53 0.05
N VAL A 105 -16.33 -7.42 -0.32
CA VAL A 105 -16.41 -7.99 -1.66
C VAL A 105 -16.60 -6.90 -2.73
N THR A 106 -17.39 -5.87 -2.43
CA THR A 106 -17.63 -4.72 -3.33
C THR A 106 -16.34 -4.01 -3.69
N LEU A 107 -15.51 -3.67 -2.71
CA LEU A 107 -14.36 -2.78 -2.95
C LEU A 107 -13.06 -3.53 -3.23
N LEU A 108 -12.80 -4.65 -2.55
CA LEU A 108 -11.52 -5.34 -2.66
C LEU A 108 -11.34 -6.04 -4.00
N ILE A 109 -12.40 -6.69 -4.48
CA ILE A 109 -12.38 -7.55 -5.67
C ILE A 109 -13.42 -7.13 -6.72
N GLU A 110 -14.02 -5.95 -6.55
CA GLU A 110 -15.07 -5.43 -7.43
C GLU A 110 -16.18 -6.46 -7.68
N GLY A 111 -16.51 -7.23 -6.63
CA GLY A 111 -17.27 -8.48 -6.76
C GLY A 111 -18.67 -8.29 -7.34
N ASP A 112 -19.29 -7.14 -7.11
CA ASP A 112 -20.62 -6.80 -7.63
C ASP A 112 -20.67 -6.84 -9.17
N SER A 113 -19.52 -6.61 -9.84
CA SER A 113 -19.42 -6.62 -11.31
C SER A 113 -19.42 -8.02 -11.93
N TRP A 114 -19.05 -9.07 -11.17
CA TRP A 114 -18.84 -10.40 -11.77
C TRP A 114 -19.35 -11.57 -10.93
N LEU A 115 -19.38 -11.50 -9.60
CA LEU A 115 -19.77 -12.64 -8.76
C LEU A 115 -21.25 -13.01 -8.92
N SER A 116 -22.13 -12.03 -9.15
CA SER A 116 -23.56 -12.29 -9.41
C SER A 116 -23.79 -13.22 -10.61
N SER A 117 -22.93 -13.15 -11.62
CA SER A 117 -22.99 -14.00 -12.81
C SER A 117 -22.58 -15.46 -12.55
N THR A 118 -21.85 -15.73 -11.47
CA THR A 118 -21.34 -17.07 -11.15
C THR A 118 -22.36 -17.96 -10.45
N GLY A 119 -23.46 -17.38 -9.96
CA GLY A 119 -24.44 -18.07 -9.12
C GLY A 119 -23.97 -18.34 -7.68
N ILE A 120 -22.77 -17.90 -7.31
CA ILE A 120 -22.25 -17.99 -5.94
C ILE A 120 -22.91 -16.91 -5.09
N SER A 121 -23.47 -17.32 -3.94
CA SER A 121 -24.01 -16.37 -2.96
C SER A 121 -22.88 -15.65 -2.22
N TYR A 122 -22.98 -14.33 -2.07
CA TYR A 122 -21.98 -13.52 -1.36
C TYR A 122 -22.64 -12.34 -0.63
N LYS A 123 -21.92 -11.76 0.34
CA LYS A 123 -22.27 -10.48 0.96
C LYS A 123 -21.40 -9.39 0.34
N SER A 124 -22.03 -8.42 -0.31
CA SER A 124 -21.39 -7.32 -1.05
C SER A 124 -20.54 -6.44 -0.11
N GLY A 125 -21.14 -5.97 1.00
CA GLY A 125 -20.50 -5.05 1.98
C GLY A 125 -20.41 -5.57 3.43
N LEU A 126 -20.12 -4.65 4.35
CA LEU A 126 -20.01 -4.87 5.81
C LEU A 126 -21.31 -5.31 6.49
#